data_AF-A0A5Q0H8K8-F1
#
_entry.id   AF-A0A5Q0H8K8-F1
#
_cell.length_a   1.000
_cell.length_b   1.000
_cell.length_c   1.000
_cell.angle_alpha   90.00
_cell.angle_beta   90.00
_cell.angle_gamma   90.00
#
_symmetry.space_group_name_H-M   'P 1'
#
loop_
_entity.id
_entity.type
_entity.pdbx_description
1 polymer ?
#
loop_
_entity_poly.entity_id
_entity_poly.type
_entity_poly.pdbx_seq_one_letter_code
_entity_poly.pdbx_strand_id
1 'polypeptide(L)' 'MTGSGSGSGSGAGSAASAVFCGYCGKAVGEGDHAACSSRLGVIDPPRFCSQCARRMVVQVTPAGWTATCSRHGSTASA' A
#
# COMPACT_ATOMS: atom_id res chain seq x y z
N MET A 1 -37.43 -6.65 -12.88
CA MET A 1 -36.90 -7.64 -11.92
C MET A 1 -35.43 -7.29 -11.72
N THR A 2 -35.14 -6.64 -10.61
CA THR A 2 -33.83 -6.10 -10.23
C THR A 2 -32.85 -7.23 -9.96
N GLY A 3 -31.69 -7.26 -10.64
CA GLY A 3 -30.50 -8.00 -10.16
C GLY A 3 -29.50 -6.95 -9.68
N SER A 4 -29.42 -6.65 -8.38
CA SER A 4 -28.75 -7.43 -7.33
C SER A 4 -27.24 -7.50 -7.57
N GLY A 5 -26.52 -6.77 -6.72
CA GLY A 5 -25.10 -6.46 -6.87
C GLY A 5 -24.17 -7.64 -6.64
N SER A 6 -22.93 -7.46 -7.07
CA SER A 6 -21.79 -8.28 -6.68
C SER A 6 -20.74 -7.33 -6.13
N GLY A 7 -20.61 -7.32 -4.80
CA GLY A 7 -19.66 -6.49 -4.08
C GLY A 7 -18.24 -6.95 -4.38
N SER A 8 -17.41 -6.01 -4.85
CA SER A 8 -15.96 -6.18 -4.82
C SER A 8 -15.49 -6.04 -3.37
N GLY A 9 -15.42 -7.18 -2.69
CA GLY A 9 -14.69 -7.31 -1.44
C GLY A 9 -13.19 -7.12 -1.71
N SER A 10 -12.74 -5.87 -1.75
CA SER A 10 -11.32 -5.54 -1.76
C SER A 10 -10.82 -5.75 -0.34
N GLY A 11 -10.31 -6.96 -0.08
CA GLY A 11 -9.66 -7.33 1.17
C GLY A 11 -8.66 -6.25 1.55
N ALA A 12 -8.94 -5.56 2.64
CA ALA A 12 -7.97 -4.72 3.32
C ALA A 12 -6.76 -5.61 3.59
N GLY A 13 -5.67 -5.35 2.86
CA GLY A 13 -4.36 -5.92 3.12
C GLY A 13 -3.86 -5.37 4.45
N SER A 14 -4.48 -5.85 5.54
CA SER A 14 -4.07 -5.70 6.92
C SER A 14 -2.58 -5.98 7.00
N ALA A 15 -1.81 -4.92 7.28
CA ALA A 15 -0.84 -4.81 8.38
C ALA A 15 -0.16 -6.11 8.88
N ALA A 16 0.09 -7.09 8.00
CA ALA A 16 0.89 -8.26 8.30
C ALA A 16 2.33 -7.78 8.34
N SER A 17 2.77 -7.43 9.55
CA SER A 17 4.13 -7.11 9.97
C SER A 17 4.96 -6.43 8.89
N ALA A 18 4.64 -5.16 8.59
CA ALA A 18 5.50 -4.34 7.74
C ALA A 18 6.89 -4.25 8.38
N VAL A 19 7.88 -4.91 7.78
CA VAL A 19 9.29 -4.87 8.21
C VAL A 19 9.93 -3.54 7.80
N PHE A 20 9.45 -2.98 6.69
CA PHE A 20 9.94 -1.72 6.13
C PHE A 20 8.82 -0.69 5.97
N CYS A 21 9.19 0.57 6.13
CA CYS A 21 8.30 1.71 5.91
C CYS A 21 7.99 1.87 4.42
N GLY A 22 6.71 1.86 4.05
CA GLY A 22 6.26 1.98 2.66
C GLY A 22 6.54 3.34 2.00
N TYR A 23 6.90 4.36 2.77
CA TYR A 23 7.18 5.72 2.29
C TYR A 23 8.66 5.97 2.04
N CYS A 24 9.52 5.62 3.02
CA CYS A 24 10.95 5.90 2.97
C CYS A 24 11.83 4.66 2.71
N GLY A 25 11.26 3.45 2.82
CA GLY A 25 11.97 2.19 2.58
C GLY A 25 12.86 1.72 3.74
N LYS A 26 12.99 2.47 4.83
CA LYS A 26 13.78 2.07 6.01
C LYS A 26 13.07 1.03 6.87
N ALA A 27 13.82 0.27 7.67
CA ALA A 27 13.24 -0.67 8.62
C ALA A 27 12.37 0.06 9.64
N VAL A 28 11.20 -0.49 9.98
CA VAL A 28 10.27 0.16 10.93
C VAL A 28 10.84 0.29 12.34
N GLY A 29 11.82 -0.55 12.70
CA GLY A 29 12.54 -0.47 13.98
C GLY A 29 13.67 0.57 14.00
N GLU A 30 13.96 1.22 12.88
CA GLU A 30 15.05 2.19 12.75
C GLU A 30 14.47 3.60 12.51
N GLY A 31 14.34 4.36 13.59
CA GLY A 31 13.89 5.76 13.57
C GLY A 31 12.38 5.97 13.75
N ASP A 32 11.97 7.24 13.81
CA ASP A 32 10.57 7.64 13.92
C ASP A 32 9.90 7.67 12.54
N HIS A 33 8.85 6.86 12.38
CA HIS A 33 8.05 6.76 11.16
C HIS A 33 6.67 7.40 11.27
N ALA A 34 6.36 8.13 12.35
CA ALA A 34 5.05 8.75 12.55
C ALA A 34 4.66 9.67 11.39
N ALA A 35 5.60 10.49 10.90
CA ALA A 35 5.36 11.36 9.75
C ALA A 35 5.21 10.60 8.41
N CYS A 36 5.80 9.40 8.31
CA CYS A 36 5.65 8.53 7.14
C CYS A 36 4.28 7.86 7.15
N SER A 37 3.87 7.31 8.30
CA SER A 37 2.57 6.66 8.47
C SER A 37 1.41 7.62 8.24
N SER A 38 1.52 8.88 8.69
CA SER A 38 0.47 9.88 8.51
C SER A 38 0.23 10.30 7.06
N ARG A 39 1.19 10.05 6.16
CA ARG A 39 1.09 10.40 4.73
C ARG A 39 0.69 9.21 3.86
N LEU A 40 1.06 7.99 4.28
CA LEU A 40 0.81 6.77 3.55
C LEU A 40 -0.68 6.46 3.42
N GLY A 41 -1.09 6.08 2.22
CA GLY A 41 -2.42 5.51 1.95
C GLY A 41 -3.52 6.54 1.66
N VAL A 42 -3.46 7.72 2.27
CA VAL A 42 -4.45 8.80 2.05
C VAL A 42 -3.92 9.88 1.10
N ILE A 43 -2.65 10.25 1.23
CA ILE A 43 -2.05 11.36 0.47
C ILE A 43 -1.00 10.84 -0.52
N ASP A 44 -0.11 9.95 -0.08
CA ASP A 44 0.93 9.36 -0.92
C ASP A 44 0.76 7.83 -1.01
N PRO A 45 0.75 7.26 -2.23
CA PRO A 45 0.81 5.81 -2.42
C PRO A 45 2.13 5.22 -1.88
N PRO A 46 2.13 3.97 -1.38
CA PRO A 46 3.34 3.30 -0.95
C PRO A 46 4.32 3.13 -2.12
N ARG A 47 5.51 3.70 -1.99
CA ARG A 47 6.57 3.61 -3.00
C ARG A 47 7.53 2.46 -2.75
N PHE A 48 7.55 1.94 -1.53
CA PHE A 48 8.41 0.83 -1.13
C PHE A 48 7.59 -0.35 -0.62
N CYS A 49 8.04 -1.55 -0.97
CA CYS A 49 7.44 -2.77 -0.46
C CYS A 49 7.76 -2.94 1.03
N SER A 50 6.72 -3.09 1.86
CA SER A 50 6.83 -3.28 3.30
C SER A 50 7.56 -4.58 3.71
N GLN A 51 7.80 -5.50 2.77
CA GLN A 51 8.44 -6.80 3.01
C GLN A 51 9.91 -6.86 2.55
N CYS A 52 10.33 -6.09 1.54
CA CYS A 52 11.73 -6.13 1.04
C CYS A 52 12.38 -4.77 0.77
N ALA A 53 11.73 -3.66 1.13
CA ALA A 53 12.22 -2.30 0.88
C ALA A 53 12.53 -1.97 -0.60
N ARG A 54 12.05 -2.78 -1.55
CA ARG A 54 12.22 -2.48 -2.98
C ARG A 54 11.24 -1.42 -3.43
N ARG A 55 11.67 -0.54 -4.34
CA ARG A 55 10.78 0.41 -5.00
C ARG A 55 9.71 -0.35 -5.81
N MET A 56 8.47 0.04 -5.61
CA MET A 56 7.31 -0.48 -6.31
C MET A 56 7.00 0.39 -7.53
N VAL A 57 6.36 -0.20 -8.54
CA VAL A 57 5.78 0.57 -9.64
C VAL A 57 4.43 1.07 -9.18
N VAL A 58 4.31 2.38 -9.02
CA VAL A 58 3.08 3.03 -8.56
C VAL A 58 2.34 3.62 -9.75
N GLN A 59 1.05 3.34 -9.85
CA GLN A 59 0.13 3.93 -10.81
C GLN A 59 -0.97 4.67 -10.05
N VAL A 60 -1.13 5.95 -10.34
CA VAL A 60 -2.15 6.81 -9.72
C VAL A 60 -3.24 7.08 -10.76
N THR A 61 -4.49 6.91 -10.34
CA THR A 61 -5.70 7.13 -11.15
C THR A 61 -6.67 8.03 -10.36
N PRO A 62 -7.68 8.63 -11.00
CA PRO A 62 -8.71 9.38 -10.28
C PRO A 62 -9.48 8.56 -9.24
N ALA A 63 -9.57 7.24 -9.43
CA ALA A 63 -10.27 6.33 -8.51
C ALA A 63 -9.38 5.85 -7.34
N GLY A 64 -8.09 6.18 -7.34
CA GLY A 64 -7.13 5.66 -6.36
C GLY A 64 -5.80 5.29 -6.99
N TRP A 65 -4.99 4.50 -6.30
CA TRP A 65 -3.67 4.09 -6.73
C TRP A 65 -3.47 2.59 -6.62
N THR A 66 -2.54 2.07 -7.43
CA THR A 66 -2.02 0.71 -7.31
C THR A 66 -0.49 0.77 -7.23
N ALA A 67 0.12 -0.07 -6.41
CA ALA A 67 1.55 -0.19 -6.25
C ALA A 67 1.93 -1.66 -6.42
N THR A 68 2.85 -1.97 -7.34
CA THR A 68 3.25 -3.36 -7.62
C THR A 68 4.72 -3.59 -7.27
N CYS A 69 4.97 -4.58 -6.42
CA CYS A 69 6.30 -5.10 -6.12
C CYS A 69 6.60 -6.29 -7.04
N SER A 70 7.81 -6.34 -7.59
CA SER A 70 8.26 -7.44 -8.45
C SER A 70 8.39 -8.80 -7.75
N ARG A 71 8.44 -8.84 -6.41
CA ARG A 71 8.55 -10.10 -5.65
C ARG A 71 7.31 -10.48 -4.85
N HIS A 72 6.54 -9.49 -4.38
CA HIS A 72 5.51 -9.72 -3.38
C HIS A 72 4.10 -9.37 -3.86
N GLY A 73 3.95 -8.95 -5.12
CA GLY A 73 2.66 -8.61 -5.69
C GLY A 73 2.26 -7.15 -5.49
N SER A 74 0.98 -6.88 -5.70
CA SER A 74 0.43 -5.52 -5.74
C SER A 74 -0.44 -5.18 -4.53
N THR A 75 -0.49 -3.90 -4.20
CA THR A 75 -1.40 -3.29 -3.24
C THR A 75 -2.12 -2.12 -3.90
N ALA A 76 -3.31 -1.77 -3.44
CA ALA A 76 -4.08 -0.66 -3.98
C ALA A 76 -4.81 0.09 -2.87
N SER A 77 -5.14 1.37 -3.10
CA SER A 77 -6.19 2.02 -2.32
C SER A 77 -7.53 1.45 -2.77
N ALA A 78 -8.29 0.92 -1.82
CA ALA A 78 -9.67 0.48 -2.05
C ALA A 78 -10.59 1.66 -2.39
#